data_AF-A0A2J8LMK1-F1
#
_entry.id   AF-A0A2J8LMK1-F1
#
_cell.length_a   1.000
_cell.length_b   1.000
_cell.length_c   1.000
_cell.angle_alpha   90.00
_cell.angle_beta   90.00
_cell.angle_gamma   90.00
#
_symmetry.space_group_name_H-M   'P 1'
#
loop_
_entity.id
_entity.type
_entity.pdbx_description
1 polymer ?
#
loop_
_entity_poly.entity_id
_entity_poly.type
_entity_poly.pdbx_seq_one_letter_code
_entity_poly.pdbx_strand_id
1 'polypeptide(L)'
;MERAAPSRRVPLPLLLLGGLALLAAGVDADALLEACCADGHRMATHQKDCSLPYATESKECRMVQEQCCHSQLEELHCATGISLANEQDRCATPHGDNTSLEATFVKRCCHCCLLGRAAQAQGQSCEYSLMVGYQCGQVFRACCVKSQETRDLDVGGLQETGGGPCKQQCRD
;
A
#
# COMPACT_ATOMS: atom_id res chain seq x y z
N MET A 1 -36.89 4.80 52.24
CA MET A 1 -35.75 5.71 52.51
C MET A 1 -34.76 5.55 51.38
N GLU A 2 -34.91 6.34 50.32
CA GLU A 2 -33.94 6.44 49.22
C GLU A 2 -32.86 7.44 49.63
N ARG A 3 -31.60 6.99 49.71
CA ARG A 3 -30.45 7.88 49.92
C ARG A 3 -29.95 8.33 48.55
N ALA A 4 -30.23 9.58 48.20
CA ALA A 4 -29.62 10.23 47.05
C ALA A 4 -28.09 10.30 47.24
N ALA A 5 -27.34 9.73 46.30
CA ALA A 5 -25.89 9.83 46.26
C ALA A 5 -25.46 11.28 45.92
N PRO A 6 -24.42 11.83 46.57
CA PRO A 6 -23.97 13.17 46.28
C PRO A 6 -23.33 13.23 44.89
N SER A 7 -23.85 14.11 44.03
CA SER A 7 -23.27 14.40 42.72
C SER A 7 -21.96 15.19 42.91
N ARG A 8 -20.82 14.48 42.84
CA ARG A 8 -19.49 15.11 42.78
C ARG A 8 -19.33 15.77 41.41
N ARG A 9 -19.53 17.09 41.34
CA ARG A 9 -19.12 17.89 40.18
C ARG A 9 -17.58 17.89 40.11
N VAL A 10 -17.03 17.14 39.17
CA VAL A 10 -15.60 17.22 38.86
C VAL A 10 -15.33 18.61 38.27
N PRO A 11 -14.37 19.38 38.80
CA PRO A 11 -13.99 20.67 38.25
C PRO A 11 -13.63 20.53 36.76
N LEU A 12 -14.26 21.33 35.90
CA LEU A 12 -13.94 21.44 34.47
C LEU A 12 -12.43 21.52 34.18
N PRO A 13 -11.59 22.29 34.92
CA PRO A 13 -10.14 22.30 34.71
C PRO A 13 -9.46 20.94 34.97
N LEU A 14 -9.97 20.10 35.89
CA LEU A 14 -9.41 18.76 36.11
C LEU A 14 -9.78 17.80 34.98
N LEU A 15 -10.96 17.96 34.37
CA LEU A 15 -11.34 17.21 33.16
C LEU A 15 -10.47 17.60 31.97
N LEU A 16 -10.18 18.90 31.80
CA LEU A 16 -9.30 19.40 30.74
C LEU A 16 -7.85 18.92 30.92
N LEU A 17 -7.30 19.00 32.14
CA LEU A 17 -5.96 18.50 32.45
C LEU A 17 -5.86 16.98 32.28
N GLY A 18 -6.88 16.23 32.71
CA GLY A 18 -6.95 14.78 32.48
C GLY A 18 -7.00 14.43 30.99
N GLY A 19 -7.81 15.14 30.21
CA GLY A 19 -7.88 14.96 28.76
C GLY A 19 -6.56 15.25 28.04
N LEU A 20 -5.86 16.33 28.43
CA LEU A 20 -4.54 16.67 27.88
C LEU A 20 -3.47 15.62 28.19
N ALA A 21 -3.46 15.05 29.39
CA ALA A 21 -2.51 13.99 29.76
C ALA A 21 -2.74 12.68 28.98
N LEU A 22 -4.00 12.31 28.74
CA LEU A 22 -4.37 11.16 27.91
C LEU A 22 -3.97 11.35 26.44
N LEU A 23 -4.18 12.55 25.90
CA LEU A 23 -3.75 12.90 24.54
C LEU A 23 -2.22 12.85 24.39
N ALA A 24 -1.48 13.40 25.35
CA ALA A 24 -0.02 13.39 25.33
C ALA A 24 0.56 11.96 25.41
N ALA A 25 -0.03 11.09 26.25
CA ALA A 25 0.40 9.70 26.37
C ALA A 25 0.12 8.87 25.10
N GLY A 26 -0.98 9.15 24.39
CA GLY A 26 -1.27 8.49 23.11
C GLY A 26 -0.25 8.85 22.02
N VAL A 27 0.09 10.14 21.90
CA VAL A 27 1.08 10.62 20.91
C VAL A 27 2.47 10.00 21.13
N ASP A 28 2.88 9.79 22.39
CA ASP A 28 4.17 9.17 22.73
C ASP A 28 4.18 7.67 22.35
N ALA A 29 3.08 6.95 22.58
CA ALA A 29 2.93 5.55 22.20
C ALA A 29 2.89 5.34 20.68
N ASP A 30 2.16 6.18 19.94
CA ASP A 30 2.13 6.14 18.47
C ASP A 30 3.50 6.44 17.87
N ALA A 31 4.21 7.46 18.40
CA ALA A 31 5.57 7.77 17.97
C ALA A 31 6.56 6.62 18.21
N LEU A 32 6.38 5.87 19.31
CA LEU A 32 7.16 4.69 19.61
C LEU A 32 6.89 3.55 18.62
N LEU A 33 5.64 3.28 18.26
CA LEU A 33 5.31 2.23 17.28
C LEU A 33 5.80 2.60 15.87
N GLU A 34 5.69 3.87 15.47
CA GLU A 34 6.23 4.35 14.18
C GLU A 34 7.77 4.19 14.12
N ALA A 35 8.48 4.48 15.21
CA ALA A 35 9.93 4.23 15.28
C ALA A 35 10.25 2.74 15.12
N CYS A 36 9.51 1.86 15.80
CA CYS A 36 9.66 0.40 15.64
C CYS A 36 9.37 -0.06 14.21
N CYS A 37 8.36 0.52 13.56
CA CYS A 37 8.04 0.21 12.17
C CYS A 37 9.18 0.64 11.24
N ALA A 38 9.70 1.86 11.41
CA ALA A 38 10.83 2.38 10.66
C ALA A 38 12.08 1.51 10.81
N ASP A 39 12.32 0.96 11.99
CA ASP A 39 13.39 -0.01 12.25
C ASP A 39 13.20 -1.29 11.44
N GLY A 40 11.96 -1.80 11.36
CA GLY A 40 11.60 -2.95 10.53
C GLY A 40 11.81 -2.68 9.03
N HIS A 41 11.41 -1.50 8.55
CA HIS A 41 11.65 -1.06 7.17
C HIS A 41 13.16 -1.02 6.83
N ARG A 42 13.99 -0.52 7.75
CA ARG A 42 15.46 -0.52 7.56
C ARG A 42 16.01 -1.93 7.47
N MET A 43 15.53 -2.85 8.31
CA MET A 43 15.97 -4.26 8.26
C MET A 43 15.66 -4.90 6.91
N ALA A 44 14.42 -4.75 6.42
CA ALA A 44 14.02 -5.28 5.11
C ALA A 44 14.89 -4.70 3.97
N THR A 45 15.16 -3.40 4.01
CA THR A 45 15.92 -2.70 2.96
C THR A 45 17.39 -3.09 2.93
N HIS A 46 18.04 -3.18 4.10
CA HIS A 46 19.47 -3.43 4.19
C HIS A 46 19.84 -4.91 4.19
N GLN A 47 19.06 -5.74 4.88
CA GLN A 47 19.41 -7.14 5.13
C GLN A 47 18.57 -8.10 4.29
N LYS A 48 17.41 -7.65 3.78
CA LYS A 48 16.43 -8.49 3.06
C LYS A 48 16.01 -9.73 3.86
N ASP A 49 16.07 -9.61 5.17
CA ASP A 49 15.74 -10.67 6.11
C ASP A 49 15.05 -10.04 7.34
N CYS A 50 13.97 -10.70 7.77
CA CYS A 50 13.17 -10.33 8.93
C CYS A 50 13.35 -11.33 10.09
N SER A 51 14.37 -12.20 10.03
CA SER A 51 14.60 -13.29 10.99
C SER A 51 15.52 -12.94 12.17
N LEU A 52 15.87 -11.67 12.39
CA LEU A 52 16.82 -11.27 13.43
C LEU A 52 16.18 -11.12 14.81
N PRO A 53 16.96 -11.26 15.89
CA PRO A 53 16.41 -11.20 17.24
C PRO A 53 16.00 -9.76 17.59
N TYR A 54 14.69 -9.49 17.51
CA TYR A 54 13.99 -8.31 18.04
C TYR A 54 14.01 -8.25 19.59
N ALA A 55 15.13 -8.65 20.20
CA ALA A 55 15.21 -9.06 21.60
C ALA A 55 15.33 -7.88 22.59
N THR A 56 15.71 -6.70 22.14
CA THR A 56 15.87 -5.50 22.97
C THR A 56 14.57 -4.73 23.18
N GLU A 57 13.53 -5.04 22.39
CA GLU A 57 12.32 -4.23 22.30
C GLU A 57 11.15 -4.77 23.13
N SER A 58 10.18 -3.88 23.41
CA SER A 58 8.90 -4.27 23.98
C SER A 58 8.20 -5.31 23.09
N LYS A 59 7.27 -6.09 23.66
CA LYS A 59 6.53 -7.09 22.89
C LYS A 59 5.77 -6.45 21.73
N GLU A 60 5.19 -5.28 21.98
CA GLU A 60 4.42 -4.49 21.02
C GLU A 60 5.31 -3.98 19.89
N CYS A 61 6.45 -3.39 20.24
CA CYS A 61 7.43 -2.90 19.27
C CYS A 61 7.95 -4.02 18.37
N ARG A 62 8.28 -5.19 18.95
CA ARG A 62 8.70 -6.37 18.18
C ARG A 62 7.67 -6.81 17.15
N MET A 63 6.39 -6.85 17.52
CA MET A 63 5.31 -7.23 16.58
C MET A 63 5.20 -6.23 15.43
N VAL A 64 5.26 -4.93 15.74
CA VAL A 64 5.20 -3.87 14.70
C VAL A 64 6.41 -3.95 13.78
N GLN A 65 7.61 -4.10 14.34
CA GLN A 65 8.85 -4.17 13.59
C GLN A 65 8.88 -5.36 12.62
N GLU A 66 8.44 -6.55 13.07
CA GLU A 66 8.34 -7.75 12.23
C GLU A 66 7.35 -7.55 11.09
N GLN A 67 6.15 -7.03 11.38
CA GLN A 67 5.13 -6.81 10.36
C GLN A 67 5.53 -5.75 9.33
N CYS A 68 6.16 -4.66 9.76
CA CYS A 68 6.67 -3.62 8.87
C CYS A 68 7.84 -4.13 8.01
N CYS A 69 8.72 -4.97 8.58
CA CYS A 69 9.78 -5.62 7.82
C CYS A 69 9.22 -6.50 6.69
N HIS A 70 8.29 -7.40 7.00
CA HIS A 70 7.68 -8.27 6.00
C HIS A 70 6.92 -7.49 4.91
N SER A 71 6.15 -6.48 5.32
CA SER A 71 5.43 -5.62 4.37
C SER A 71 6.40 -4.90 3.43
N GLN A 72 7.49 -4.34 3.96
CA GLN A 72 8.49 -3.67 3.14
C GLN A 72 9.18 -4.62 2.17
N LEU A 73 9.48 -5.84 2.62
CA LEU A 73 10.11 -6.84 1.78
C LEU A 73 9.20 -7.24 0.61
N GLU A 74 7.91 -7.44 0.88
CA GLU A 74 6.90 -7.67 -0.16
C GLU A 74 6.84 -6.50 -1.17
N GLU A 75 6.83 -5.26 -0.69
CA GLU A 75 6.83 -4.06 -1.56
C GLU A 75 8.09 -3.99 -2.44
N LEU A 76 9.28 -4.28 -1.89
CA LEU A 76 10.54 -4.29 -2.63
C LEU A 76 10.53 -5.34 -3.77
N HIS A 77 10.03 -6.54 -3.49
CA HIS A 77 9.87 -7.58 -4.50
C HIS A 77 8.80 -7.19 -5.55
N CYS A 78 7.71 -6.56 -5.13
CA CYS A 78 6.69 -6.10 -6.05
C CYS A 78 7.17 -4.96 -6.96
N ALA A 79 7.96 -4.01 -6.45
CA ALA A 79 8.59 -2.98 -7.27
C ALA A 79 9.49 -3.60 -8.35
N THR A 80 10.25 -4.65 -8.01
CA THR A 80 11.04 -5.42 -8.97
C THR A 80 10.16 -6.07 -10.03
N GLY A 81 9.04 -6.70 -9.63
CA GLY A 81 8.08 -7.30 -10.55
C GLY A 81 7.40 -6.30 -11.49
N ILE A 82 7.08 -5.10 -11.00
CA ILE A 82 6.54 -3.99 -11.79
C ILE A 82 7.57 -3.50 -12.82
N SER A 83 8.84 -3.33 -12.43
CA SER A 83 9.90 -2.94 -13.37
C SER A 83 10.03 -3.97 -14.49
N LEU A 84 10.02 -5.27 -14.14
CA LEU A 84 10.09 -6.35 -15.11
C LEU A 84 8.93 -6.30 -16.12
N ALA A 85 7.69 -6.08 -15.66
CA ALA A 85 6.51 -5.95 -16.52
C ALA A 85 6.51 -4.68 -17.41
N ASN A 86 7.25 -3.64 -17.00
CA ASN A 86 7.39 -2.41 -17.78
C ASN A 86 8.50 -2.53 -18.83
N GLU A 87 9.60 -3.20 -18.51
CA GLU A 87 10.73 -3.43 -19.42
C GLU A 87 10.44 -4.54 -20.43
N GLN A 88 9.69 -5.56 -19.98
CA GLN A 88 9.39 -6.76 -20.74
C GLN A 88 7.88 -6.99 -20.66
N ASP A 89 7.20 -7.22 -21.79
CA ASP A 89 5.79 -7.66 -21.79
C ASP A 89 5.63 -9.12 -21.25
N ARG A 90 6.55 -9.58 -20.41
CA ARG A 90 6.69 -10.96 -19.94
C ARG A 90 7.25 -10.98 -18.52
N CYS A 91 6.79 -11.94 -17.71
CA CYS A 91 7.19 -12.12 -16.32
C CYS A 91 8.13 -13.32 -16.10
N ALA A 92 9.04 -13.55 -17.03
CA ALA A 92 10.04 -14.60 -16.90
C ALA A 92 11.16 -14.12 -15.95
N THR A 93 11.31 -14.77 -14.80
CA THR A 93 12.42 -14.50 -13.88
C THR A 93 13.74 -14.99 -14.53
N PRO A 94 14.73 -14.12 -14.80
CA PRO A 94 15.91 -14.50 -15.57
C PRO A 94 16.79 -15.58 -14.93
N HIS A 95 16.81 -15.68 -13.59
CA HIS A 95 17.78 -16.49 -12.84
C HIS A 95 17.24 -16.97 -11.48
N GLY A 96 16.21 -17.81 -11.42
CA GLY A 96 15.77 -18.32 -10.11
C GLY A 96 14.80 -19.48 -10.17
N ASP A 97 15.09 -20.50 -9.37
CA ASP A 97 14.13 -21.51 -8.97
C ASP A 97 12.81 -20.84 -8.59
N ASN A 98 11.71 -21.24 -9.22
CA ASN A 98 10.35 -20.74 -8.93
C ASN A 98 9.87 -21.10 -7.50
N THR A 99 10.75 -21.63 -6.66
CA THR A 99 10.48 -22.13 -5.32
C THR A 99 10.80 -21.12 -4.21
N SER A 100 11.58 -20.06 -4.49
CA SER A 100 11.85 -19.04 -3.47
C SER A 100 10.61 -18.15 -3.24
N LEU A 101 10.41 -17.76 -1.98
CA LEU A 101 9.35 -16.85 -1.56
C LEU A 101 9.45 -15.51 -2.31
N GLU A 102 10.68 -14.99 -2.45
CA GLU A 102 10.99 -13.77 -3.20
C GLU A 102 10.54 -13.86 -4.66
N ALA A 103 10.91 -14.95 -5.36
CA ALA A 103 10.54 -15.17 -6.76
C ALA A 103 9.03 -15.25 -6.94
N THR A 104 8.32 -15.80 -5.94
CA THR A 104 6.86 -15.87 -5.93
C THR A 104 6.22 -14.48 -5.87
N PHE A 105 6.72 -13.58 -5.01
CA PHE A 105 6.23 -12.19 -4.92
C PHE A 105 6.52 -11.40 -6.20
N VAL A 106 7.76 -11.46 -6.70
CA VAL A 106 8.16 -10.79 -7.95
C VAL A 106 7.25 -11.22 -9.11
N LYS A 107 7.07 -12.53 -9.29
CA LYS A 107 6.24 -13.09 -10.37
C LYS A 107 4.78 -12.69 -10.25
N ARG A 108 4.21 -12.76 -9.04
CA ARG A 108 2.82 -12.35 -8.79
C ARG A 108 2.61 -10.88 -9.16
N CYS A 109 3.44 -9.98 -8.63
CA CYS A 109 3.31 -8.56 -8.88
C CYS A 109 3.57 -8.19 -10.34
N CYS A 110 4.52 -8.85 -11.01
CA CYS A 110 4.69 -8.71 -12.45
C CYS A 110 3.41 -9.08 -13.24
N HIS A 111 2.80 -10.24 -12.96
CA HIS A 111 1.56 -10.64 -13.63
C HIS A 111 0.42 -9.64 -13.38
N CYS A 112 0.26 -9.16 -12.14
CA CYS A 112 -0.74 -8.14 -11.80
C CYS A 112 -0.52 -6.84 -12.59
N CYS A 113 0.73 -6.44 -12.79
CA CYS A 113 1.07 -5.25 -13.58
C CYS A 113 0.71 -5.42 -15.06
N LEU A 114 1.04 -6.58 -15.66
CA LEU A 114 0.65 -6.90 -17.05
C LEU A 114 -0.87 -6.92 -17.22
N LEU A 115 -1.62 -7.43 -16.24
CA LEU A 115 -3.08 -7.39 -16.25
C LEU A 115 -3.61 -5.94 -16.24
N GLY A 116 -3.01 -5.06 -15.42
CA GLY A 116 -3.36 -3.62 -15.39
C GLY A 116 -3.14 -2.95 -16.74
N ARG A 117 -2.00 -3.20 -17.38
CA ARG A 117 -1.69 -2.69 -18.72
C ARG A 117 -2.64 -3.24 -19.79
N ALA A 118 -2.96 -4.53 -19.71
CA ALA A 118 -3.91 -5.15 -20.63
C ALA A 118 -5.31 -4.56 -20.51
N ALA A 119 -5.77 -4.27 -19.29
CA ALA A 119 -7.04 -3.58 -19.05
C ALA A 119 -7.04 -2.17 -19.66
N GLN A 120 -5.96 -1.40 -19.45
CA GLN A 120 -5.80 -0.09 -20.08
C GLN A 120 -5.84 -0.17 -21.61
N ALA A 121 -5.11 -1.11 -22.20
CA ALA A 121 -5.05 -1.29 -23.65
C ALA A 121 -6.40 -1.69 -24.25
N GLN A 122 -7.26 -2.36 -23.46
CA GLN A 122 -8.61 -2.77 -23.83
C GLN A 122 -9.68 -1.70 -23.51
N GLY A 123 -9.30 -0.55 -22.95
CA GLY A 123 -10.24 0.50 -22.53
C GLY A 123 -11.14 0.09 -21.36
N GLN A 124 -10.71 -0.88 -20.55
CA GLN A 124 -11.43 -1.33 -19.35
C GLN A 124 -11.14 -0.41 -18.17
N SER A 125 -12.00 -0.47 -17.14
CA SER A 125 -11.77 0.26 -15.90
C SER A 125 -10.48 -0.19 -15.21
N CYS A 126 -9.73 0.77 -14.68
CA CYS A 126 -8.62 0.49 -13.76
C CYS A 126 -9.09 0.10 -12.35
N GLU A 127 -10.39 -0.02 -12.14
CA GLU A 127 -10.96 -0.63 -10.95
C GLU A 127 -10.92 -2.15 -11.11
N TYR A 128 -10.22 -2.81 -10.21
CA TYR A 128 -10.09 -4.26 -10.22
C TYR A 128 -10.94 -4.89 -9.13
N SER A 129 -11.62 -5.98 -9.46
CA SER A 129 -12.34 -6.80 -8.48
C SER A 129 -11.34 -7.41 -7.50
N LEU A 130 -11.58 -7.25 -6.20
CA LEU A 130 -10.70 -7.67 -5.09
C LEU A 130 -10.34 -9.18 -5.07
N MET A 131 -10.81 -9.97 -6.04
CA MET A 131 -10.68 -11.43 -6.08
C MET A 131 -9.25 -11.96 -6.15
N VAL A 132 -8.26 -11.16 -6.58
CA VAL A 132 -6.85 -11.59 -6.68
C VAL A 132 -6.00 -11.09 -5.48
N GLY A 133 -6.64 -10.44 -4.50
CA GLY A 133 -6.02 -9.98 -3.26
C GLY A 133 -5.53 -8.53 -3.29
N TYR A 134 -5.31 -7.96 -2.11
CA TYR A 134 -4.98 -6.54 -1.90
C TYR A 134 -3.76 -6.08 -2.71
N GLN A 135 -2.66 -6.83 -2.62
CA GLN A 135 -1.39 -6.48 -3.23
C GLN A 135 -1.47 -6.49 -4.77
N CYS A 136 -2.11 -7.51 -5.34
CA CYS A 136 -2.35 -7.56 -6.79
C CYS A 136 -3.21 -6.39 -7.26
N GLY A 137 -4.25 -6.03 -6.49
CA GLY A 137 -5.12 -4.90 -6.79
C GLY A 137 -4.39 -3.56 -6.80
N GLN A 138 -3.46 -3.35 -5.86
CA GLN A 138 -2.62 -2.14 -5.83
C GLN A 138 -1.71 -2.07 -7.06
N VAL A 139 -1.01 -3.16 -7.37
CA VAL A 139 -0.11 -3.22 -8.53
C VAL A 139 -0.86 -3.05 -9.85
N PHE A 140 -2.01 -3.71 -9.99
CA PHE A 140 -2.88 -3.57 -11.16
C PHE A 140 -3.23 -2.11 -11.42
N ARG A 141 -3.70 -1.38 -10.39
CA ARG A 141 -4.07 0.03 -10.49
C ARG A 141 -2.87 0.89 -10.91
N ALA A 142 -1.73 0.69 -10.26
CA ALA A 142 -0.51 1.44 -10.57
C ALA A 142 -0.07 1.27 -12.02
N CYS A 143 -0.22 0.07 -12.59
CA CYS A 143 0.17 -0.21 -13.98
C CYS A 143 -0.91 0.11 -15.02
N CYS A 144 -2.17 0.24 -14.60
CA CYS A 144 -3.28 0.58 -15.49
C CYS A 144 -3.29 2.07 -15.86
N VAL A 145 -2.84 2.97 -14.99
CA VAL A 145 -2.90 4.43 -15.24
C VAL A 145 -1.67 4.96 -16.03
N LYS A 146 -0.60 4.18 -16.12
CA LYS A 146 0.75 4.67 -16.47
C LYS A 146 1.05 4.91 -17.97
N SER A 147 0.08 4.73 -18.88
CA SER A 147 0.28 4.94 -20.33
C SER A 147 -0.15 6.33 -20.83
N GLN A 148 -0.59 7.23 -19.94
CA GLN A 148 -1.05 8.57 -20.33
C GLN A 148 0.07 9.63 -20.26
N GLU A 149 0.99 9.54 -19.29
CA GLU A 149 2.04 10.55 -19.09
C GLU A 149 3.12 10.58 -20.20
N THR A 150 3.21 9.56 -21.06
CA THR A 150 4.14 9.53 -22.20
C THR A 150 3.50 9.91 -23.53
N ARG A 151 2.19 10.17 -23.59
CA ARG A 151 1.49 10.57 -24.82
C ARG A 151 1.03 12.03 -24.83
N ASP A 152 1.13 12.73 -23.70
CA ASP A 152 0.69 14.13 -23.57
C ASP A 152 1.79 15.17 -23.84
N LEU A 153 2.98 14.75 -24.30
CA LEU A 153 4.10 15.66 -24.65
C LEU A 153 4.40 15.75 -26.15
N ASP A 154 3.59 15.14 -27.02
CA ASP A 154 3.76 15.32 -28.46
C ASP A 154 2.43 15.28 -29.23
N VAL A 155 1.60 16.32 -29.06
CA VAL A 155 0.74 16.83 -30.14
C VAL A 155 0.57 18.35 -29.92
N GLY A 156 1.61 19.11 -30.25
CA GLY A 156 1.49 20.50 -30.60
C GLY A 156 1.29 20.62 -32.11
N GLY A 157 0.04 20.62 -32.60
CA GLY A 157 -0.23 20.85 -34.02
C GLY A 157 -1.69 20.65 -34.42
N LEU A 158 -2.43 21.76 -34.50
CA LEU A 158 -3.67 22.03 -35.27
C LEU A 158 -4.30 20.85 -36.05
N GLN A 159 -5.60 20.58 -35.83
CA GLN A 159 -6.68 21.08 -36.70
C GLN A 159 -8.05 20.51 -36.26
N GLU A 160 -8.98 21.42 -35.96
CA GLU A 160 -10.43 21.19 -35.93
C GLU A 160 -10.92 20.47 -37.18
N THR A 161 -11.66 19.36 -37.04
CA THR A 161 -12.90 19.07 -37.79
C THR A 161 -13.63 17.84 -37.22
N GLY A 162 -14.81 18.06 -36.63
CA GLY A 162 -16.05 17.31 -36.92
C GLY A 162 -16.18 15.81 -36.64
N GLY A 163 -16.98 15.48 -35.62
CA GLY A 163 -18.14 14.57 -35.79
C GLY A 163 -18.03 13.11 -35.36
N GLY A 164 -18.80 12.72 -34.34
CA GLY A 164 -19.21 11.32 -34.10
C GLY A 164 -19.74 11.06 -32.67
N PRO A 165 -21.04 10.71 -32.47
CA PRO A 165 -21.65 10.60 -31.14
C PRO A 165 -21.48 9.21 -30.50
N CYS A 166 -21.10 9.16 -29.23
CA CYS A 166 -21.18 7.94 -28.44
C CYS A 166 -22.64 7.75 -27.96
N LYS A 167 -23.35 6.79 -28.58
CA LYS A 167 -24.72 6.41 -28.20
C LYS A 167 -24.71 5.49 -26.98
N GLN A 168 -25.26 6.02 -25.90
CA GLN A 168 -25.98 5.40 -24.77
C GLN A 168 -26.19 3.86 -24.81
N GLN A 169 -25.81 3.17 -23.72
CA GLN A 169 -26.74 2.29 -22.98
C GLN A 169 -26.16 1.95 -21.57
N CYS A 170 -26.63 2.65 -20.53
CA CYS A 170 -26.64 2.12 -19.17
C CYS A 170 -28.09 1.68 -18.92
N ARG A 171 -28.31 0.48 -18.39
CA ARG A 171 -29.62 -0.04 -18.00
C ARG A 171 -29.58 -0.35 -16.50
N ASP A 172 -30.69 -0.01 -15.86
CA ASP A 172 -30.93 0.17 -14.41
C ASP A 172 -30.37 -0.92 -13.47
#